data_AF-A0A4Y2ABE8-F1
#
_entry.id   AF-A0A4Y2ABE8-F1
#
_cell.length_a   1.000
_cell.length_b   1.000
_cell.length_c   1.000
_cell.angle_alpha   90.00
_cell.angle_beta   90.00
_cell.angle_gamma   90.00
#
_symmetry.space_group_name_H-M   'P 1'
#
loop_
_entity.id
_entity.type
_entity.pdbx_description
1 polymer ?
#
loop_
_entity_poly.entity_id
_entity_poly.type
_entity_poly.pdbx_seq_one_letter_code
_entity_poly.pdbx_strand_id
1 'polypeptide(L)' 'MMTNRKEAIFAMLAATSIGAIWSGPLPFHGSRAMSYFVKFLDPKIIIALDNFQDEGEVYDQFDKIVAAAKS' A
#
# COMPACT_ATOMS: atom_id res chain seq x y z
N MET A 1 -0.61 -0.23 0.07
CA MET A 1 -1.35 0.95 0.56
C MET A 1 -2.77 0.52 0.83
N MET A 2 -3.05 0.08 2.05
CA MET A 2 -4.35 -0.44 2.43
C MET A 2 -4.80 0.27 3.69
N THR A 3 -6.09 0.55 3.80
CA THR A 3 -6.72 0.99 5.04
C THR A 3 -7.31 -0.20 5.79
N ASN A 4 -7.82 0.03 7.00
CA ASN A 4 -8.44 -1.00 7.82
C ASN A 4 -9.80 -1.43 7.24
N ARG A 5 -9.76 -2.14 6.11
CA ARG A 5 -10.90 -2.72 5.40
C ARG A 5 -10.70 -4.22 5.23
N LYS A 6 -11.78 -4.95 4.91
CA LYS A 6 -11.75 -6.42 4.77
C LYS A 6 -10.74 -6.88 3.73
N GLU A 7 -10.59 -6.13 2.64
CA GLU A 7 -9.64 -6.41 1.56
C GLU A 7 -8.19 -6.44 2.05
N ALA A 8 -7.83 -5.67 3.08
CA ALA A 8 -6.49 -5.70 3.66
C ALA A 8 -6.19 -7.05 4.32
N ILE A 9 -7.17 -7.61 5.04
CA ILE A 9 -7.05 -8.94 5.65
C ILE A 9 -7.01 -10.01 4.55
N PHE A 10 -7.87 -9.93 3.54
CA PHE A 10 -7.87 -10.88 2.43
C PHE A 10 -6.54 -10.88 1.67
N ALA A 11 -5.99 -9.69 1.37
CA ALA A 11 -4.71 -9.54 0.69
C ALA A 11 -3.55 -10.10 1.53
N MET A 12 -3.52 -9.78 2.83
CA MET A 12 -2.52 -10.31 3.76
C MET A 12 -2.60 -11.83 3.84
N LEU A 13 -3.79 -12.41 4.07
CA LEU A 13 -3.98 -13.86 4.15
C LEU A 13 -3.64 -14.57 2.84
N ALA A 14 -4.01 -13.99 1.69
CA ALA A 14 -3.63 -14.54 0.39
C ALA A 14 -2.12 -14.57 0.22
N ALA A 15 -1.42 -13.47 0.53
CA ALA A 15 0.04 -13.40 0.46
C ALA A 15 0.70 -14.42 1.40
N THR A 16 0.27 -14.49 2.67
CA THR A 16 0.87 -15.43 3.63
C THR A 16 0.54 -16.89 3.32
N SER A 17 -0.62 -17.18 2.74
CA SER A 17 -1.02 -18.55 2.35
C SER A 17 -0.11 -19.18 1.30
N ILE A 18 0.55 -18.36 0.49
CA ILE A 18 1.51 -18.80 -0.54
C ILE A 18 2.97 -18.63 -0.09
N GLY A 19 3.21 -18.30 1.19
CA GLY A 19 4.55 -18.09 1.73
C GLY A 19 5.18 -16.74 1.37
N ALA A 20 4.41 -15.79 0.82
CA ALA A 20 4.92 -14.45 0.56
C ALA A 20 4.98 -13.60 1.85
N ILE A 21 5.87 -12.61 1.87
CA ILE A 21 6.00 -11.65 2.97
C ILE A 21 5.07 -10.46 2.72
N TRP A 22 4.15 -10.20 3.65
CA TRP A 22 3.28 -9.03 3.63
C TRP A 22 3.94 -7.84 4.34
N SER A 23 4.11 -6.72 3.64
CA SER A 23 4.67 -5.49 4.22
C SER A 23 4.26 -4.26 3.42
N GLY A 24 4.28 -3.09 4.04
CA GLY A 24 4.04 -1.82 3.35
C GLY A 24 3.82 -0.63 4.29
N PRO A 25 3.82 0.60 3.76
CA PRO A 25 3.57 1.80 4.54
C PRO A 25 2.09 1.94 4.95
N LEU A 26 1.88 2.69 6.03
CA LEU A 26 0.56 3.17 6.44
C LEU A 26 -0.04 4.13 5.38
N PRO A 27 -1.38 4.18 5.27
CA PRO A 27 -2.08 5.02 4.29
C PRO A 27 -1.79 6.52 4.44
N PHE A 28 -1.43 6.97 5.64
CA PHE A 28 -1.08 8.37 5.94
C PHE A 28 0.35 8.76 5.54
N HIS A 29 1.21 7.79 5.21
CA HIS A 29 2.54 8.11 4.72
C HIS A 29 2.48 8.71 3.31
N GLY A 30 3.33 9.71 3.04
CA GLY A 30 3.42 10.37 1.74
C GLY A 30 4.27 9.61 0.71
N SER A 31 4.33 10.14 -0.51
CA SER A 31 4.99 9.51 -1.67
C SER A 31 6.48 9.21 -1.45
N ARG A 32 7.19 10.06 -0.70
CA ARG A 32 8.61 9.83 -0.36
C ARG A 32 8.82 8.58 0.47
N ALA A 33 7.96 8.33 1.45
CA ALA A 33 8.01 7.11 2.23
C ALA A 33 7.70 5.90 1.34
N MET A 34 6.73 6.01 0.44
CA MET A 34 6.43 4.94 -0.52
C MET A 34 7.65 4.57 -1.36
N SER A 35 8.33 5.55 -1.98
CA SER A 35 9.57 5.30 -2.75
C SER A 35 10.67 4.66 -1.90
N TYR A 36 10.80 5.05 -0.63
CA TYR A 36 11.75 4.42 0.28
C TYR A 36 11.41 2.94 0.52
N PHE A 37 10.14 2.59 0.76
CA PHE A 37 9.72 1.21 0.95
C PHE A 37 9.94 0.35 -0.30
N VAL A 38 9.67 0.87 -1.51
CA VAL A 38 9.93 0.13 -2.75
C VAL A 38 11.41 -0.21 -2.87
N LYS A 39 12.29 0.77 -2.64
CA LYS A 39 13.74 0.55 -2.70
C LYS A 39 14.26 -0.39 -1.61
N PHE A 40 13.66 -0.33 -0.42
CA PHE A 40 14.09 -1.15 0.71
C PHE A 40 13.61 -2.61 0.60
N LEU A 41 12.36 -2.83 0.18
CA LEU A 41 11.74 -4.15 0.13
C LEU A 41 11.91 -4.85 -1.22
N ASP A 42 12.17 -4.12 -2.31
CA ASP A 42 12.16 -4.61 -3.70
C ASP A 42 10.93 -5.52 -4.02
N PRO A 43 9.69 -5.02 -3.77
CA PRO A 43 8.50 -5.84 -3.92
C PRO A 43 8.21 -6.12 -5.41
N LYS A 44 7.81 -7.36 -5.73
CA LYS A 44 7.37 -7.72 -7.09
C LYS A 44 5.90 -7.39 -7.35
N ILE A 45 5.09 -7.24 -6.29
CA ILE A 45 3.66 -6.93 -6.37
C ILE A 45 3.36 -5.85 -5.33
N ILE A 46 2.59 -4.85 -5.73
CA ILE A 46 2.06 -3.81 -4.84
C ILE A 46 0.53 -3.85 -4.91
N ILE A 47 -0.10 -3.97 -3.75
CA ILE A 47 -1.57 -3.87 -3.62
C ILE A 47 -1.87 -2.50 -3.01
N ALA A 48 -2.69 -1.72 -3.71
CA ALA A 48 -3.03 -0.35 -3.36
C ALA A 48 -4.51 -0.05 -3.63
N LEU A 49 -5.00 0.98 -2.96
CA LEU A 49 -6.32 1.57 -3.15
C LEU A 49 -6.18 2.86 -3.94
N ASP A 50 -7.21 3.22 -4.70
CA ASP A 50 -7.33 4.51 -5.38
C ASP A 50 -7.46 5.67 -4.37
N ASN A 51 -8.30 5.49 -3.36
CA ASN A 51 -8.53 6.45 -2.29
C ASN A 51 -8.94 5.76 -0.97
N PHE A 52 -9.02 6.56 0.09
CA PHE A 52 -9.67 6.19 1.34
C PHE A 52 -10.36 7.37 2.00
N GLN A 53 -11.28 7.09 2.91
CA GLN A 53 -11.96 8.12 3.70
C GLN A 53 -11.50 8.04 5.16
N ASP A 54 -11.29 9.20 5.78
CA ASP A 54 -11.02 9.36 7.21
C ASP A 54 -11.69 10.63 7.71
N GLU A 55 -12.41 10.54 8.82
CA GLU A 55 -13.19 11.65 9.41
C GLU A 55 -14.14 12.39 8.43
N GLY A 56 -14.64 11.70 7.41
CA GLY A 56 -15.53 12.28 6.39
C GLY A 56 -14.80 12.81 5.15
N GLU A 57 -13.48 13.01 5.23
CA GLU A 57 -12.64 13.50 4.14
C GLU A 57 -12.10 12.37 3.26
N VAL A 58 -12.03 12.59 1.95
CA VAL A 58 -11.51 11.62 0.98
C VAL A 58 -10.07 11.97 0.61
N TYR A 59 -9.18 10.99 0.75
CA TYR A 59 -7.75 11.11 0.49
C TYR A 59 -7.37 10.25 -0.73
N ASP A 60 -6.91 10.90 -1.79
CA ASP A 60 -6.39 10.25 -3.00
C ASP A 60 -5.00 9.64 -2.73
N GLN A 61 -4.73 8.47 -3.32
CA GLN A 61 -3.46 7.74 -3.19
C GLN A 61 -2.65 7.69 -4.50
N PHE A 62 -3.15 8.24 -5.61
CA PHE A 62 -2.60 8.10 -6.95
C PHE A 62 -1.16 8.62 -7.06
N ASP A 63 -0.84 9.77 -6.46
CA ASP A 63 0.53 10.29 -6.43
C ASP A 63 1.53 9.30 -5.84
N LYS A 64 1.09 8.52 -4.86
CA LYS A 64 1.93 7.54 -4.18
C LYS A 64 2.06 6.25 -4.99
N ILE A 65 1.00 5.85 -5.69
CA ILE A 65 1.04 4.75 -6.65
C ILE A 65 2.01 5.08 -7.79
N VAL A 66 1.94 6.30 -8.32
CA VAL A 66 2.86 6.78 -9.36
C VAL A 66 4.30 6.81 -8.84
N ALA A 67 4.52 7.27 -7.60
CA ALA A 67 5.84 7.27 -6.99
C ALA A 67 6.40 5.84 -6.83
N ALA A 68 5.55 4.88 -6.44
CA ALA A 68 5.92 3.48 -6.34
C ALA A 68 6.32 2.88 -7.69
N ALA A 69 5.57 3.18 -8.75
CA ALA A 69 5.83 2.67 -10.09
C ALA A 69 7.10 3.23 -10.74
N LYS A 70 7.59 4.39 -10.28
CA LYS A 70 8.79 5.06 -10.80
C LYS A 70 10.06 4.77 -9.99
N SER A 71 9.94 4.07 -8.85
CA SER A 71 11.05 3.83 -7.92
C SER A 71 11.78 2.54 -8.23
#